data_AF-A0A0P1EWK3-F1
#
_entry.id   AF-A0A0P1EWK3-F1
#
_cell.length_a   1.000
_cell.length_b   1.000
_cell.length_c   1.000
_cell.angle_alpha   90.00
_cell.angle_beta   90.00
_cell.angle_gamma   90.00
#
_symmetry.space_group_name_H-M   'P 1'
#
loop_
_entity.id
_entity.type
_entity.pdbx_description
1 polymer ?
#
loop_
_entity_poly.entity_id
_entity_poly.type
_entity_poly.pdbx_seq_one_letter_code
_entity_poly.pdbx_strand_id
1 'polypeptide(L)'
;MDQVAQEMGASKGKVYHHFNSKGELLLAVRKQSILSVLSRVKPIANTPAPTTQRFLAMARAHVMGILADLPYHRVVVENLRAGLRSDLPTHERELLDDIKSMQAGYEDLFRDVITAGQKDTSFAQQSISVTVNSVLVLLNAPIFWYQARPEDTDETHLEIAELIAQMALGTLTARA
;
A
#
# COMPACT_ATOMS: atom_id res chain seq x y z
N MET A 1 1.18 -8.32 23.05
CA MET A 1 2.03 -9.51 22.83
C MET A 1 1.36 -10.74 23.41
N ASP A 2 0.94 -10.72 24.68
CA ASP A 2 0.22 -11.85 25.30
C ASP A 2 -1.07 -12.25 24.58
N GLN A 3 -1.94 -11.29 24.25
CA GLN A 3 -3.16 -11.55 23.47
C GLN A 3 -2.86 -12.08 22.06
N VAL A 4 -1.83 -11.55 21.39
CA VAL A 4 -1.39 -12.01 20.06
C VAL A 4 -0.88 -13.45 20.12
N ALA A 5 -0.10 -13.83 21.13
CA ALA A 5 0.37 -15.20 21.31
C ALA A 5 -0.79 -16.18 21.57
N GLN A 6 -1.77 -15.75 22.37
CA GLN A 6 -2.97 -16.53 22.67
C GLN A 6 -3.85 -16.74 21.43
N GLU A 7 -4.08 -15.71 20.63
CA GLU A 7 -4.86 -15.80 19.38
C GLU A 7 -4.15 -16.63 18.30
N MET A 8 -2.81 -16.58 18.24
CA MET A 8 -2.02 -17.37 17.29
C MET A 8 -1.84 -18.84 17.71
N GLY A 9 -2.36 -19.26 18.86
CA GLY A 9 -2.08 -20.59 19.42
C GLY A 9 -0.59 -20.87 19.65
N ALA A 10 0.22 -19.80 19.73
CA ALA A 10 1.66 -19.87 19.86
C ALA A 10 2.06 -19.71 21.33
N SER A 11 3.13 -20.40 21.75
CA SER A 11 3.72 -20.11 23.06
C SER A 11 4.21 -18.68 23.10
N LYS A 12 4.04 -17.98 24.23
CA LYS A 12 4.54 -16.61 24.43
C LYS A 12 5.99 -16.47 23.95
N GLY A 13 6.83 -17.47 24.25
CA GLY A 13 8.23 -17.53 23.82
C GLY A 13 8.44 -17.39 22.30
N LYS A 14 7.57 -17.92 21.43
CA LYS A 14 7.72 -17.81 19.97
C LYS A 14 7.53 -16.39 19.43
N VAL A 15 6.57 -15.64 19.99
CA VAL A 15 6.33 -14.25 19.57
C VAL A 15 7.43 -13.33 20.11
N TYR A 16 7.86 -13.56 21.36
CA TYR A 16 8.99 -12.84 21.97
C TYR A 16 10.36 -13.20 21.34
N HIS A 17 10.50 -14.38 20.72
CA HIS A 17 11.72 -14.75 19.97
C HIS A 17 11.89 -13.95 18.66
N HIS A 18 10.80 -13.45 18.08
CA HIS A 18 10.82 -12.70 16.82
C HIS A 18 10.72 -11.19 17.02
N PHE A 19 10.12 -10.73 18.12
CA PHE A 19 9.94 -9.30 18.39
C PHE A 19 10.19 -9.00 19.87
N ASN A 20 11.08 -8.06 20.13
CA ASN A 20 11.49 -7.62 21.46
C ASN A 20 10.49 -6.63 22.07
N SER A 21 9.61 -6.02 21.25
CA SER A 21 8.62 -5.04 21.70
C SER A 21 7.33 -5.07 20.87
N LYS A 22 6.26 -4.46 21.40
CA LYS A 22 5.03 -4.18 20.63
C LYS A 22 5.30 -3.19 19.49
N GLY A 23 6.21 -2.23 19.69
CA GLY A 23 6.62 -1.26 18.66
C GLY A 23 7.29 -1.96 17.49
N GLU A 24 8.20 -2.90 17.77
CA GLU A 24 8.88 -3.71 16.76
C GLU A 24 7.89 -4.56 15.95
N LEU A 25 6.92 -5.22 16.61
CA LEU A 25 5.86 -5.95 15.92
C LEU A 25 5.02 -5.04 15.00
N LEU A 26 4.66 -3.83 15.46
CA LEU A 26 3.88 -2.88 14.66
C LEU A 26 4.68 -2.39 13.44
N LEU A 27 5.98 -2.13 13.60
CA LEU A 27 6.87 -1.78 12.49
C LEU A 27 7.00 -2.94 11.50
N ALA A 28 7.09 -4.19 11.98
CA ALA A 28 7.13 -5.36 11.12
C ALA A 28 5.82 -5.54 10.31
N VAL A 29 4.65 -5.33 10.94
CA VAL A 29 3.35 -5.31 10.25
C VAL A 29 3.32 -4.21 9.18
N ARG A 30 3.80 -3.00 9.50
CA ARG A 30 3.88 -1.90 8.54
C ARG A 30 4.80 -2.23 7.37
N LYS A 31 5.96 -2.83 7.63
CA LYS A 31 6.88 -3.31 6.60
C LYS A 31 6.21 -4.33 5.69
N GLN A 32 5.51 -5.32 6.27
CA GLN A 32 4.78 -6.33 5.51
C GLN A 32 3.69 -5.71 4.62
N SER A 33 2.96 -4.72 5.15
CA SER A 33 1.94 -3.97 4.41
C SER A 33 2.50 -3.24 3.18
N ILE A 34 3.73 -2.72 3.23
CA ILE A 34 4.35 -2.09 2.05
C ILE A 34 4.86 -3.15 1.08
N LEU A 35 5.46 -4.23 1.59
CA LEU A 35 6.00 -5.31 0.76
C LEU A 35 4.89 -6.05 -0.02
N SER A 36 3.70 -6.20 0.55
CA SER A 36 2.56 -6.86 -0.11
C SER A 36 2.17 -6.17 -1.41
N VAL A 37 2.09 -4.83 -1.42
CA VAL A 37 1.78 -4.05 -2.62
C VAL A 37 3.00 -3.85 -3.52
N LEU A 38 4.18 -3.59 -2.93
CA LEU A 38 5.41 -3.36 -3.69
C LEU A 38 5.79 -4.56 -4.57
N SER A 39 5.71 -5.78 -4.02
CA SER A 39 6.05 -7.00 -4.75
C SER A 39 5.13 -7.27 -5.96
N ARG A 40 3.87 -6.82 -5.90
CA ARG A 40 2.89 -6.93 -6.98
C ARG A 40 3.05 -5.84 -8.03
N VAL A 41 3.34 -4.61 -7.61
CA VAL A 41 3.36 -3.42 -8.48
C VAL A 41 4.71 -3.25 -9.18
N LYS A 42 5.84 -3.48 -8.50
CA LYS A 42 7.18 -3.22 -9.05
C LYS A 42 7.46 -3.97 -10.36
N PRO A 43 7.10 -5.26 -10.54
CA PRO A 43 7.30 -5.94 -11.82
C PRO A 43 6.54 -5.27 -12.96
N ILE A 44 5.33 -4.79 -12.71
CA ILE A 44 4.46 -4.14 -13.70
C ILE A 44 5.00 -2.77 -14.08
N ALA A 45 5.44 -1.97 -13.11
CA ALA A 45 6.03 -0.65 -13.35
C ALA A 45 7.25 -0.68 -14.29
N ASN A 46 7.97 -1.80 -14.31
CA ASN A 46 9.15 -2.00 -15.15
C ASN A 46 8.84 -2.62 -16.53
N THR A 47 7.58 -2.91 -16.83
CA THR A 47 7.20 -3.44 -18.14
C THR A 47 7.28 -2.37 -19.24
N PRO A 48 7.69 -2.73 -20.47
CA PRO A 48 7.68 -1.83 -21.61
C PRO A 48 6.27 -1.76 -22.24
N ALA A 49 5.28 -1.34 -21.46
CA ALA A 49 3.89 -1.18 -21.90
C ALA A 49 3.52 0.31 -22.05
N PRO A 50 2.50 0.65 -22.88
CA PRO A 50 1.96 2.00 -22.94
C PRO A 50 1.60 2.54 -21.55
N THR A 51 1.89 3.82 -21.30
CA THR A 51 1.79 4.42 -19.97
C THR A 51 0.42 4.23 -19.31
N THR A 52 -0.66 4.41 -20.06
CA THR A 52 -2.03 4.16 -19.58
C THR A 52 -2.25 2.71 -19.14
N GLN A 53 -1.80 1.74 -19.93
CA GLN A 53 -1.96 0.31 -19.61
C GLN A 53 -1.12 -0.06 -18.38
N ARG A 54 0.11 0.46 -18.30
CA ARG A 54 1.00 0.24 -17.16
C ARG A 54 0.43 0.82 -15.87
N PHE A 55 -0.07 2.06 -15.91
CA PHE A 55 -0.73 2.68 -14.76
C PHE A 55 -1.95 1.87 -14.30
N LEU A 56 -2.82 1.49 -15.24
CA LEU A 56 -4.02 0.73 -14.92
C LEU A 56 -3.68 -0.62 -14.27
N ALA A 57 -2.69 -1.33 -14.83
CA ALA A 57 -2.21 -2.60 -14.28
C ALA A 57 -1.58 -2.42 -12.88
N MET A 58 -0.81 -1.35 -12.67
CA MET A 58 -0.26 -1.02 -11.35
C MET A 58 -1.34 -0.70 -10.32
N ALA A 59 -2.34 0.11 -10.69
CA ALA A 59 -3.45 0.47 -9.83
C ALA A 59 -4.28 -0.76 -9.42
N ARG A 60 -4.60 -1.63 -10.39
CA ARG A 60 -5.28 -2.90 -10.13
C ARG A 60 -4.46 -3.81 -9.21
N ALA A 61 -3.17 -3.98 -9.48
CA ALA A 61 -2.30 -4.81 -8.65
C ALA A 61 -2.15 -4.27 -7.23
N HIS A 62 -2.12 -2.95 -7.06
CA HIS A 62 -2.14 -2.32 -5.75
C HIS A 62 -3.43 -2.66 -5.00
N VAL A 63 -4.60 -2.40 -5.58
CA VAL A 63 -5.89 -2.64 -4.92
C VAL A 63 -6.08 -4.12 -4.57
N MET A 64 -5.69 -5.03 -5.48
CA MET A 64 -5.68 -6.47 -5.18
C MET A 64 -4.77 -6.81 -4.00
N GLY A 65 -3.61 -6.17 -3.89
CA GLY A 65 -2.73 -6.32 -2.72
C GLY A 65 -3.39 -5.83 -1.43
N ILE A 66 -4.06 -4.67 -1.49
CA ILE A 66 -4.79 -4.12 -0.34
C ILE A 66 -5.89 -5.07 0.12
N LEU A 67 -6.68 -5.63 -0.80
CA LEU A 67 -7.80 -6.52 -0.46
C LEU A 67 -7.31 -7.86 0.09
N ALA A 68 -6.27 -8.45 -0.52
CA ALA A 68 -5.69 -9.71 -0.08
C ALA A 68 -5.05 -9.63 1.31
N ASP A 69 -4.41 -8.50 1.62
CA ASP A 69 -3.62 -8.31 2.84
C ASP A 69 -4.25 -7.26 3.78
N LEU A 70 -5.57 -7.03 3.66
CA LEU A 70 -6.33 -5.96 4.32
C LEU A 70 -6.07 -5.79 5.83
N PRO A 71 -5.96 -6.87 6.64
CA PRO A 71 -5.68 -6.74 8.07
C PRO A 71 -4.37 -5.99 8.35
N TYR A 72 -3.31 -6.23 7.58
CA TYR A 72 -2.04 -5.53 7.75
C TYR A 72 -2.20 -4.03 7.49
N HIS A 73 -2.90 -3.66 6.42
CA HIS A 73 -3.12 -2.26 6.04
C HIS A 73 -3.97 -1.50 7.07
N ARG A 74 -4.98 -2.14 7.67
CA ARG A 74 -5.80 -1.54 8.73
C ARG A 74 -5.00 -1.25 9.99
N VAL A 75 -4.17 -2.20 10.43
CA VAL A 75 -3.28 -2.00 11.57
C VAL A 75 -2.39 -0.77 11.36
N VAL A 76 -1.86 -0.57 10.14
CA VAL A 76 -1.04 0.62 9.83
C VAL A 76 -1.84 1.91 10.00
N VAL A 77 -3.04 2.00 9.42
CA VAL A 77 -3.88 3.21 9.48
C VAL A 77 -4.30 3.55 10.92
N GLU A 78 -4.69 2.55 11.70
CA GLU A 78 -5.09 2.74 13.10
C GLU A 78 -3.93 3.25 13.96
N ASN A 79 -2.73 2.72 13.76
CA ASN A 79 -1.55 3.10 14.54
C ASN A 79 -0.93 4.43 14.10
N LEU A 80 -1.06 4.83 12.83
CA LEU A 80 -0.65 6.18 12.39
C LEU A 80 -1.46 7.28 13.09
N ARG A 81 -2.76 7.05 13.34
CA ARG A 81 -3.62 7.99 14.07
C ARG A 81 -3.26 8.11 15.55
N ALA A 82 -2.71 7.05 16.15
CA ALA A 82 -2.30 7.04 17.55
C ALA A 82 -0.99 7.83 17.80
N GLY A 83 -0.23 8.15 16.74
CA GLY A 83 1.05 8.81 16.83
C GLY A 83 2.18 7.87 17.27
N LEU A 84 3.38 8.06 16.73
CA LEU A 84 4.58 7.37 17.23
C LEU A 84 5.05 8.05 18.52
N ARG A 85 5.58 7.27 19.45
CA ARG A 85 6.27 7.80 20.63
C ARG A 85 7.47 8.65 20.19
N SER A 86 7.72 9.75 20.88
CA SER A 86 8.87 10.63 20.62
C SER A 86 10.22 9.99 20.99
N ASP A 87 10.22 8.94 21.82
CA ASP A 87 11.39 8.27 22.39
C ASP A 87 11.60 6.83 21.89
N LEU A 88 11.53 6.60 20.57
CA LEU A 88 11.76 5.27 20.01
C LEU A 88 13.16 4.72 20.35
N PRO A 89 13.31 3.42 20.68
CA PRO A 89 14.61 2.76 20.73
C PRO A 89 15.37 2.85 19.40
N THR A 90 16.71 2.75 19.41
CA THR A 90 17.53 2.87 18.20
C THR A 90 17.15 1.86 17.12
N HIS A 91 16.95 0.59 17.47
CA HIS A 91 16.53 -0.44 16.50
C HIS A 91 15.15 -0.14 15.87
N GLU A 92 14.21 0.42 16.63
CA GLU A 92 12.89 0.82 16.09
C GLU A 92 13.00 2.03 15.16
N ARG A 93 13.92 2.97 15.43
CA ARG A 93 14.22 4.07 14.49
C ARG A 93 14.78 3.56 13.17
N GLU A 94 15.76 2.67 13.22
CA GLU A 94 16.36 2.08 12.01
C GLU A 94 15.31 1.37 11.16
N LEU A 95 14.47 0.53 11.79
CA LEU A 95 13.34 -0.13 11.11
C LEU A 95 12.35 0.89 10.50
N LEU A 96 12.06 1.98 11.22
CA LEU A 96 11.17 3.02 10.72
C LEU A 96 11.75 3.76 9.51
N ASP A 97 13.05 4.03 9.51
CA ASP A 97 13.72 4.71 8.40
C ASP A 97 13.81 3.81 7.16
N ASP A 98 14.06 2.51 7.34
CA ASP A 98 13.92 1.50 6.27
C ASP A 98 12.51 1.52 5.68
N ILE A 99 11.49 1.55 6.53
CA ILE A 99 10.08 1.61 6.13
C ILE A 99 9.79 2.87 5.31
N LYS A 100 10.25 4.04 5.75
CA LYS A 100 10.09 5.29 4.99
C LYS A 100 10.78 5.21 3.63
N SER A 101 11.98 4.64 3.57
CA SER A 101 12.71 4.44 2.31
C SER A 101 11.93 3.54 1.35
N MET A 102 11.36 2.43 1.84
CA MET A 102 10.50 1.57 1.02
C MET A 102 9.22 2.28 0.55
N GLN A 103 8.61 3.11 1.40
CA GLN A 103 7.43 3.91 1.01
C GLN A 103 7.78 4.92 -0.09
N ALA A 104 8.87 5.67 0.08
CA ALA A 104 9.34 6.61 -0.93
C ALA A 104 9.63 5.91 -2.27
N GLY A 105 10.35 4.78 -2.24
CA GLY A 105 10.62 4.00 -3.44
C GLY A 105 9.37 3.40 -4.09
N TYR A 106 8.33 3.10 -3.30
CA TYR A 106 7.04 2.66 -3.83
C TYR A 106 6.27 3.82 -4.49
N GLU A 107 6.25 5.00 -3.87
CA GLU A 107 5.64 6.21 -4.43
C GLU A 107 6.30 6.62 -5.75
N ASP A 108 7.62 6.48 -5.84
CA ASP A 108 8.39 6.80 -7.03
C ASP A 108 7.97 5.96 -8.23
N LEU A 109 7.55 4.70 -8.04
CA LEU A 109 7.00 3.89 -9.15
C LEU A 109 5.79 4.56 -9.81
N PHE A 110 4.86 5.09 -9.02
CA PHE A 110 3.69 5.81 -9.56
C PHE A 110 4.09 7.16 -10.15
N ARG A 111 4.98 7.88 -9.47
CA ARG A 111 5.52 9.16 -9.93
C ARG A 111 6.14 9.01 -11.32
N ASP A 112 6.94 7.99 -11.53
CA ASP A 112 7.65 7.74 -12.79
C ASP A 112 6.67 7.45 -13.93
N VAL A 113 5.68 6.58 -13.70
CA VAL A 113 4.68 6.26 -14.71
C VAL A 113 3.79 7.45 -15.03
N ILE A 114 3.34 8.22 -14.02
CA ILE A 114 2.54 9.42 -14.25
C ILE A 114 3.35 10.49 -15.01
N THR A 115 4.62 10.70 -14.64
CA THR A 115 5.52 11.64 -15.31
C THR A 115 5.78 11.24 -16.76
N ALA A 116 5.98 9.94 -17.02
CA ALA A 116 6.11 9.42 -18.39
C ALA A 116 4.85 9.69 -19.22
N GLY A 117 3.66 9.51 -18.63
CA GLY A 117 2.38 9.74 -19.30
C GLY A 117 2.10 11.22 -19.57
N GLN A 118 2.57 12.11 -18.71
CA GLN A 118 2.55 13.54 -19.00
C GLN A 118 3.47 13.86 -20.19
N LYS A 119 4.68 13.30 -20.21
CA LYS A 119 5.67 13.53 -21.27
C LYS A 119 5.20 13.01 -22.63
N ASP A 120 4.55 11.85 -22.67
CA ASP A 120 4.00 11.26 -23.89
C ASP A 120 2.58 11.74 -24.24
N THR A 121 2.04 12.68 -23.45
CA THR A 121 0.69 13.28 -23.58
C THR A 121 -0.50 12.33 -23.38
N SER A 122 -0.26 11.10 -22.88
CA SER A 122 -1.34 10.18 -22.47
C SER A 122 -2.08 10.67 -21.23
N PHE A 123 -1.42 11.43 -20.35
CA PHE A 123 -2.00 12.04 -19.15
C PHE A 123 -1.96 13.57 -19.22
N ALA A 124 -2.90 14.21 -18.52
CA ALA A 124 -3.02 15.65 -18.43
C ALA A 124 -1.81 16.28 -17.72
N GLN A 125 -1.42 17.49 -18.14
CA GLN A 125 -0.40 18.29 -17.49
C GLN A 125 -0.94 18.87 -16.17
N GLN A 126 -0.50 18.29 -15.05
CA GLN A 126 -0.96 18.64 -13.70
C GLN A 126 0.16 18.44 -12.67
N SER A 127 -0.03 18.95 -11.45
CA SER A 127 0.97 18.84 -10.38
C SER A 127 1.22 17.38 -10.00
N ILE A 128 2.39 16.85 -10.38
CA ILE A 128 2.80 15.47 -10.08
C ILE A 128 2.66 15.13 -8.59
N SER A 129 3.04 16.04 -7.69
CA SER A 129 2.96 15.81 -6.25
C SER A 129 1.51 15.64 -5.77
N VAL A 130 0.61 16.53 -6.20
CA VAL A 130 -0.82 16.46 -5.82
C VAL A 130 -1.45 15.21 -6.42
N THR A 131 -1.14 14.89 -7.67
CA THR A 131 -1.69 13.75 -8.39
C THR A 131 -1.26 12.42 -7.75
N VAL A 132 0.03 12.20 -7.50
CA VAL A 132 0.53 10.96 -6.87
C VAL A 132 -0.12 10.75 -5.50
N ASN A 133 -0.13 11.78 -4.65
CA ASN A 133 -0.75 11.68 -3.32
C ASN A 133 -2.26 11.37 -3.42
N SER A 134 -2.99 12.06 -4.29
CA SER A 134 -4.44 11.87 -4.46
C SER A 134 -4.77 10.48 -5.01
N VAL A 135 -4.02 10.02 -6.01
CA VAL A 135 -4.18 8.68 -6.57
C VAL A 135 -3.92 7.62 -5.51
N LEU A 136 -2.82 7.71 -4.76
CA LEU A 136 -2.54 6.71 -3.71
C LEU A 136 -3.60 6.70 -2.61
N VAL A 137 -4.15 7.86 -2.23
CA VAL A 137 -5.29 7.91 -1.28
C VAL A 137 -6.51 7.19 -1.86
N LEU A 138 -6.82 7.41 -3.14
CA LEU A 138 -7.93 6.73 -3.82
C LEU A 138 -7.71 5.21 -3.90
N LEU A 139 -6.50 4.76 -4.26
CA LEU A 139 -6.18 3.34 -4.35
C LEU A 139 -6.20 2.65 -2.97
N ASN A 140 -5.88 3.38 -1.91
CA ASN A 140 -5.96 2.91 -0.52
C ASN A 140 -7.40 2.96 0.05
N ALA A 141 -8.38 3.49 -0.69
CA ALA A 141 -9.74 3.66 -0.19
C ALA A 141 -10.37 2.38 0.42
N PRO A 142 -10.18 1.17 -0.14
CA PRO A 142 -10.75 -0.06 0.42
C PRO A 142 -10.40 -0.32 1.88
N ILE A 143 -9.25 0.17 2.36
CA ILE A 143 -8.86 0.04 3.78
C ILE A 143 -9.98 0.57 4.70
N PHE A 144 -10.64 1.65 4.28
CA PHE A 144 -11.60 2.39 5.11
C PHE A 144 -13.03 1.86 5.04
N TRP A 145 -13.46 1.32 3.89
CA TRP A 145 -14.87 0.99 3.66
C TRP A 145 -15.15 -0.48 3.32
N TYR A 146 -14.17 -1.22 2.79
CA TYR A 146 -14.41 -2.60 2.35
C TYR A 146 -14.56 -3.53 3.56
N GLN A 147 -15.60 -4.36 3.59
CA GLN A 147 -15.83 -5.36 4.62
C GLN A 147 -16.01 -6.70 3.92
N ALA A 148 -15.11 -7.63 4.18
CA ALA A 148 -15.14 -8.96 3.58
C ALA A 148 -16.44 -9.68 3.98
N ARG A 149 -17.10 -10.27 2.99
CA ARG A 149 -18.32 -11.05 3.15
C ARG A 149 -18.07 -12.52 2.79
N PRO A 150 -18.84 -13.47 3.35
CA PRO A 150 -18.65 -14.88 3.06
C PRO A 150 -18.75 -15.25 1.56
N GLU A 151 -19.49 -14.45 0.79
CA GLU A 151 -19.67 -14.61 -0.66
C GLU A 151 -18.59 -13.96 -1.52
N ASP A 152 -17.69 -13.16 -0.94
CA ASP A 152 -16.68 -12.46 -1.72
C ASP A 152 -15.69 -13.47 -2.33
N THR A 153 -15.44 -13.32 -3.63
CA THR A 153 -14.47 -14.13 -4.37
C THR A 153 -13.33 -13.28 -4.92
N ASP A 154 -12.31 -13.94 -5.48
CA ASP A 154 -11.24 -13.26 -6.21
C ASP A 154 -11.79 -12.42 -7.39
N GLU A 155 -12.90 -12.85 -8.00
CA GLU A 155 -13.61 -12.07 -9.02
C GLU A 155 -14.22 -10.80 -8.44
N THR A 156 -14.84 -10.86 -7.26
CA THR A 156 -15.37 -9.66 -6.58
C THR A 156 -14.25 -8.67 -6.27
N HIS A 157 -13.11 -9.15 -5.75
CA HIS A 157 -11.94 -8.30 -5.51
C HIS A 157 -11.42 -7.67 -6.79
N LEU A 158 -11.43 -8.45 -7.87
CA LEU A 158 -11.00 -7.99 -9.17
C LEU A 158 -11.93 -6.89 -9.72
N GLU A 159 -13.25 -7.05 -9.61
CA GLU A 159 -14.22 -6.03 -10.01
C GLU A 159 -14.00 -4.70 -9.25
N ILE A 160 -13.77 -4.79 -7.93
CA ILE A 160 -13.44 -3.64 -7.09
C ILE A 160 -12.12 -2.99 -7.57
N ALA A 161 -11.09 -3.79 -7.79
CA ALA A 161 -9.78 -3.32 -8.22
C ALA A 161 -9.84 -2.63 -9.58
N GLU A 162 -10.58 -3.20 -10.54
CA GLU A 162 -10.77 -2.61 -11.86
C GLU A 162 -11.53 -1.28 -11.76
N LEU A 163 -12.63 -1.23 -11.02
CA LEU A 163 -13.42 0.00 -10.87
C LEU A 163 -12.60 1.15 -10.27
N ILE A 164 -11.85 0.89 -9.19
CA ILE A 164 -11.01 1.89 -8.54
C ILE A 164 -9.85 2.30 -9.45
N ALA A 165 -9.23 1.35 -10.16
CA ALA A 165 -8.16 1.65 -11.11
C ALA A 165 -8.65 2.54 -12.26
N GLN A 166 -9.85 2.30 -12.78
CA GLN A 166 -10.48 3.14 -13.80
C GLN A 166 -10.82 4.54 -13.27
N MET A 167 -11.34 4.66 -12.05
CA MET A 167 -11.56 5.96 -11.40
C MET A 167 -10.23 6.73 -11.28
N ALA A 168 -9.17 6.06 -10.83
CA ALA A 168 -7.85 6.67 -10.69
C ALA A 168 -7.32 7.13 -12.05
N LEU A 169 -7.44 6.31 -13.10
CA LEU A 169 -7.04 6.66 -14.46
C LEU A 169 -7.84 7.86 -14.98
N GLY A 170 -9.14 7.93 -14.70
CA GLY A 170 -10.00 9.04 -15.07
C GLY A 170 -9.49 10.39 -14.55
N THR A 171 -8.92 10.42 -13.34
CA THR A 171 -8.30 11.65 -12.79
C THR A 171 -7.03 12.09 -13.52
N LEU A 172 -6.37 11.17 -14.23
CA LEU A 172 -5.16 11.45 -15.01
C LEU A 172 -5.48 11.92 -16.42
N THR A 173 -6.60 11.47 -17.00
CA THR A 173 -6.97 11.75 -18.39
C THR A 173 -7.96 12.90 -18.54
N ALA A 174 -8.64 13.31 -17.47
CA ALA A 174 -9.54 14.45 -17.47
C ALA A 174 -8.76 15.73 -17.83
N ARG A 175 -9.17 16.38 -18.93
CA ARG A 175 -8.64 17.70 -19.30
C ARG A 175 -9.50 18.76 -18.59
N ALA A 176 -8.84 19.66 -17.87
CA ALA A 176 -9.46 20.88 -17.35
C ALA A 176 -9.80 21.84 -18.51
#